data_AF-A0A327MD54-F1
#
_entry.id   AF-A0A327MD54-F1
#
_cell.length_a   1.000
_cell.length_b   1.000
_cell.length_c   1.000
_cell.angle_alpha   90.00
_cell.angle_beta   90.00
_cell.angle_gamma   90.00
#
_symmetry.space_group_name_H-M   'P 1'
#
loop_
_entity.id
_entity.type
_entity.pdbx_description
1 polymer ?
#
loop_
_entity_poly.entity_id
_entity_poly.type
_entity_poly.pdbx_seq_one_letter_code
_entity_poly.pdbx_strand_id
1 'polypeptide(L)'
;MAAPMTRPRLLAPLLALLALAYLGAMVVSGAMPVQRQFARFEAKGVMAAAPEQVRRIELGRAAGRPLRLRRDGAGWAMAEGRPPEAVAARIETALKMMRNAGPVRVMEPEELAGLDAAPFGLDPPALRLALYDEAGAALVTASFGARNPEEFLQYMRLKGDARLYLMSRFVGAEWEAVLTAMADP
;
A
#
# COMPACT_ATOMS: atom_id res chain seq x y z
N MET A 1 -39.56 15.15 -61.62
CA MET A 1 -39.47 13.71 -61.93
C MET A 1 -38.64 13.07 -60.82
N ALA A 2 -39.28 12.52 -59.78
CA ALA A 2 -38.60 12.01 -58.57
C ALA A 2 -38.82 10.49 -58.48
N ALA A 3 -37.74 9.72 -58.44
CA ALA A 3 -37.78 8.26 -58.32
C ALA A 3 -38.00 7.86 -56.85
N PRO A 4 -38.95 6.99 -56.52
CA PRO A 4 -39.09 6.46 -55.17
C PRO A 4 -37.99 5.42 -54.91
N MET A 5 -37.05 5.73 -54.02
CA MET A 5 -36.08 4.75 -53.52
C MET A 5 -36.79 3.81 -52.53
N THR A 6 -37.36 2.73 -53.05
CA THR A 6 -37.87 1.61 -52.24
C THR A 6 -36.67 0.89 -51.60
N ARG A 7 -36.35 1.27 -50.35
CA ARG A 7 -35.44 0.47 -49.50
C ARG A 7 -36.01 -0.95 -49.40
N PRO A 8 -35.25 -2.02 -49.73
CA PRO A 8 -35.76 -3.38 -49.62
C PRO A 8 -36.10 -3.66 -48.16
N ARG A 9 -37.39 -3.80 -47.85
CA ARG A 9 -37.92 -4.11 -46.51
C ARG A 9 -37.38 -5.43 -45.93
N LEU A 10 -36.72 -6.24 -46.76
CA LEU A 10 -36.08 -7.52 -46.41
C LEU A 10 -34.64 -7.39 -45.91
N LEU A 11 -33.99 -6.23 -46.07
CA LEU A 11 -32.63 -6.02 -45.53
C LEU A 11 -32.62 -5.92 -44.01
N ALA A 12 -33.64 -5.28 -43.43
CA ALA A 12 -33.77 -5.13 -41.98
C ALA A 12 -33.87 -6.47 -41.23
N PRO A 13 -34.75 -7.43 -41.61
CA PRO A 13 -34.80 -8.72 -40.92
C PRO A 13 -33.52 -9.53 -41.15
N LEU A 14 -32.89 -9.46 -42.33
CA LEU A 14 -31.63 -10.14 -42.60
C LEU A 14 -30.50 -9.63 -41.69
N LEU A 15 -30.38 -8.31 -41.54
CA LEU A 15 -29.42 -7.67 -40.64
C LEU A 15 -29.68 -8.03 -39.18
N ALA A 16 -30.95 -8.08 -38.77
CA ALA A 16 -31.31 -8.48 -37.41
C ALA A 16 -30.94 -9.95 -37.14
N LEU A 17 -31.14 -10.84 -38.12
CA LEU A 17 -30.78 -12.25 -38.02
C LEU A 17 -29.25 -12.43 -37.95
N LEU A 18 -28.50 -11.68 -38.74
CA LEU A 18 -27.04 -11.63 -38.68
C LEU A 18 -26.55 -11.12 -37.31
N ALA A 19 -27.15 -10.06 -36.78
CA ALA A 19 -26.81 -9.53 -35.46
C ALA A 19 -27.10 -10.55 -34.34
N LEU A 20 -28.23 -11.26 -34.41
CA LEU A 20 -28.58 -12.31 -33.45
C LEU A 20 -27.65 -13.51 -33.55
N ALA A 21 -27.29 -13.93 -34.77
CA ALA A 21 -26.33 -15.01 -34.99
C ALA A 21 -24.94 -14.63 -34.45
N TYR A 22 -24.51 -13.38 -34.65
CA TYR A 22 -23.26 -12.86 -34.10
C TYR A 22 -23.27 -12.81 -32.57
N LEU A 23 -24.37 -12.35 -31.96
CA LEU A 23 -24.53 -12.36 -30.50
C LEU A 23 -24.53 -13.78 -29.94
N GLY A 24 -25.24 -14.72 -30.58
CA GLY A 24 -25.24 -16.13 -30.21
C GLY A 24 -23.84 -16.75 -30.31
N ALA A 25 -23.09 -16.44 -31.37
CA ALA A 25 -21.71 -16.86 -31.52
C ALA A 25 -20.80 -16.29 -30.43
N MET A 26 -20.97 -15.03 -30.03
CA MET A 26 -20.21 -14.45 -28.90
C MET A 26 -20.53 -15.16 -27.56
N VAL A 27 -21.80 -15.52 -27.33
CA VAL A 27 -22.21 -16.24 -26.11
C VAL A 27 -21.64 -17.66 -26.07
N VAL A 28 -21.69 -18.39 -27.20
CA VAL A 28 -21.17 -19.78 -27.28
C VAL A 28 -19.64 -19.82 -27.27
N SER A 29 -18.98 -18.88 -27.92
CA SER A 29 -17.51 -18.82 -27.97
C SER A 29 -16.86 -18.33 -26.67
N GLY A 30 -17.65 -17.84 -25.70
CA GLY A 30 -17.12 -17.28 -24.45
C GLY A 30 -16.25 -16.05 -24.67
N ALA A 31 -16.31 -15.42 -25.85
CA ALA A 31 -15.63 -14.18 -26.20
C ALA A 31 -16.36 -13.00 -25.56
N MET A 32 -16.63 -13.05 -24.25
CA MET A 32 -16.77 -11.81 -23.51
C MET A 32 -15.47 -11.02 -23.76
N PRO A 33 -15.54 -9.75 -24.20
CA PRO A 33 -14.42 -8.85 -23.99
C PRO A 33 -14.33 -8.72 -22.47
N VAL A 34 -13.62 -9.65 -21.85
CA VAL A 34 -13.16 -9.50 -20.47
C VAL A 34 -12.32 -8.24 -20.55
N GLN A 35 -12.93 -7.11 -20.19
CA GLN A 35 -12.21 -5.95 -19.75
C GLN A 35 -11.24 -6.51 -18.72
N ARG A 36 -9.97 -6.63 -19.09
CA ARG A 36 -8.85 -6.91 -18.20
C ARG A 36 -8.64 -5.70 -17.27
N GLN A 37 -9.73 -5.13 -16.74
CA GLN A 37 -9.80 -4.12 -15.70
C GLN A 37 -9.83 -4.73 -14.30
N PHE A 38 -9.73 -6.06 -14.19
CA PHE A 38 -9.07 -6.64 -13.02
C PHE A 38 -7.56 -6.43 -13.19
N ALA A 39 -7.10 -5.18 -13.10
CA ALA A 39 -5.74 -4.93 -12.68
C ALA A 39 -5.64 -5.60 -11.31
N ARG A 40 -5.03 -6.79 -11.29
CA ARG A 40 -4.71 -7.52 -10.07
C ARG A 40 -4.09 -6.49 -9.14
N PHE A 41 -4.65 -6.31 -7.94
CA PHE A 41 -4.10 -5.36 -6.98
C PHE A 41 -2.66 -5.80 -6.66
N GLU A 42 -1.69 -5.16 -7.32
CA GLU A 42 -0.30 -5.27 -6.94
C GLU A 42 -0.10 -4.30 -5.79
N ALA A 43 0.18 -4.85 -4.61
CA ALA A 43 0.55 -4.05 -3.45
C ALA A 43 1.79 -3.24 -3.84
N LYS A 44 1.64 -1.92 -3.98
CA LYS A 44 2.74 -1.04 -4.40
C LYS A 44 3.63 -0.61 -3.24
N GLY A 45 3.20 -0.87 -2.00
CA GLY A 45 3.92 -0.49 -0.79
C GLY A 45 5.14 -1.36 -0.49
N VAL A 46 5.84 -1.00 0.59
CA VAL A 46 7.10 -1.64 0.98
C VAL A 46 6.92 -2.94 1.76
N MET A 47 5.69 -3.26 2.15
CA MET A 47 5.33 -4.52 2.80
C MET A 47 4.59 -5.43 1.81
N ALA A 48 5.24 -6.51 1.38
CA ALA A 48 4.61 -7.52 0.52
C ALA A 48 3.58 -8.38 1.27
N ALA A 49 3.83 -8.62 2.57
CA ALA A 49 2.97 -9.38 3.46
C ALA A 49 1.60 -8.71 3.64
N ALA A 50 0.57 -9.53 3.87
CA ALA A 50 -0.76 -9.02 4.20
C ALA A 50 -0.78 -8.47 5.65
N PRO A 51 -1.54 -7.41 5.97
CA PRO A 51 -1.60 -6.84 7.33
C PRO A 51 -1.94 -7.86 8.42
N GLU A 52 -2.71 -8.90 8.05
CA GLU A 52 -3.16 -9.96 8.94
C GLU A 52 -2.03 -10.93 9.32
N GLN A 53 -0.97 -10.99 8.50
CA GLN A 53 0.23 -11.80 8.78
C GLN A 53 1.13 -11.15 9.83
N VAL A 54 0.96 -9.85 10.11
CA VAL A 54 1.74 -9.16 11.14
C VAL A 54 1.25 -9.58 12.53
N ARG A 55 2.14 -10.21 13.29
CA ARG A 55 1.88 -10.68 14.65
C ARG A 55 2.63 -9.90 15.72
N ARG A 56 3.75 -9.28 15.39
CA ARG A 56 4.51 -8.45 16.34
C ARG A 56 4.94 -7.15 15.69
N ILE A 57 4.83 -6.07 16.46
CA ILE A 57 5.25 -4.73 16.08
C ILE A 57 6.22 -4.23 17.14
N GLU A 58 7.37 -3.74 16.70
CA GLU A 58 8.28 -2.95 17.50
C GLU A 58 8.37 -1.56 16.88
N LEU A 59 7.94 -0.56 17.63
CA LEU A 59 7.81 0.81 17.16
C LEU A 59 8.47 1.75 18.16
N GLY A 60 9.29 2.68 17.69
CA GLY A 60 9.93 3.64 18.60
C GLY A 60 10.58 4.80 17.87
N ARG A 61 10.95 5.82 18.63
CA ARG A 61 11.82 6.91 18.15
C ARG A 61 13.28 6.46 18.18
N ALA A 62 14.20 7.23 17.60
CA ALA A 62 15.63 6.94 17.71
C ALA A 62 16.12 6.88 19.17
N ALA A 63 15.61 7.73 20.04
CA ALA A 63 15.87 7.65 21.47
C ALA A 63 14.66 7.02 22.19
N GLY A 64 14.93 6.19 23.20
CA GLY A 64 13.91 5.62 24.08
C GLY A 64 13.64 4.13 23.86
N ARG A 65 12.81 3.59 24.76
CA ARG A 65 12.37 2.18 24.72
C ARG A 65 11.29 2.02 23.64
N PRO A 66 11.40 1.02 22.74
CA PRO A 66 10.36 0.80 21.74
C PRO A 66 9.09 0.25 22.40
N LEU A 67 7.95 0.73 21.91
CA LEU A 67 6.65 0.12 22.11
C LEU A 67 6.64 -1.25 21.42
N ARG A 68 6.23 -2.29 22.16
CA ARG A 68 6.13 -3.66 21.63
C ARG A 68 4.68 -4.11 21.72
N LEU A 69 4.09 -4.44 20.57
CA LEU A 69 2.76 -5.01 20.50
C LEU A 69 2.81 -6.41 19.90
N ARG A 70 1.91 -7.26 20.35
CA ARG A 70 1.66 -8.60 19.80
C ARG A 70 0.18 -8.75 19.49
N ARG A 71 -0.14 -9.32 18.33
CA ARG A 71 -1.50 -9.67 17.95
C ARG A 71 -1.85 -11.04 18.55
N ASP A 72 -2.93 -11.11 19.31
CA ASP A 72 -3.53 -12.35 19.83
C ASP A 72 -4.95 -12.55 19.26
N GLY A 73 -5.66 -13.57 19.74
CA GLY A 73 -7.01 -13.90 19.28
C GLY A 73 -8.07 -12.82 19.52
N ALA A 74 -7.81 -11.83 20.38
CA ALA A 74 -8.72 -10.72 20.67
C ALA A 74 -8.18 -9.37 20.18
N GLY A 75 -7.08 -9.35 19.42
CA GLY A 75 -6.52 -8.14 18.79
C GLY A 75 -5.11 -7.80 19.26
N TRP A 76 -4.76 -6.53 19.24
CA TRP A 76 -3.44 -6.07 19.70
C TRP A 76 -3.35 -6.07 21.22
N ALA A 77 -2.21 -6.50 21.74
CA ALA A 77 -1.88 -6.52 23.16
C ALA A 77 -0.42 -6.12 23.38
N MET A 78 -0.13 -5.60 24.56
CA MET A 78 1.20 -5.20 25.05
C MET A 78 1.38 -5.71 26.49
N ALA A 79 2.57 -5.55 27.06
CA ALA A 79 2.87 -6.06 28.40
C ALA A 79 1.99 -5.39 29.47
N GLU A 80 1.66 -4.12 29.26
CA GLU A 80 0.88 -3.27 30.15
C GLU A 80 -0.65 -3.42 29.96
N GLY A 81 -1.10 -4.23 29.00
CA GLY A 81 -2.53 -4.46 28.73
C GLY A 81 -2.88 -4.40 27.25
N ARG A 82 -4.08 -3.93 26.94
CA ARG A 82 -4.52 -3.70 25.55
C ARG A 82 -4.50 -2.21 25.23
N PRO A 83 -4.08 -1.80 24.03
CA PRO A 83 -4.19 -0.41 23.61
C PRO A 83 -5.68 -0.03 23.48
N PRO A 84 -6.02 1.26 23.60
CA PRO A 84 -7.36 1.75 23.31
C PRO A 84 -7.81 1.35 21.91
N GLU A 85 -9.12 1.14 21.71
CA GLU A 85 -9.69 0.72 20.42
C GLU A 85 -9.30 1.65 19.27
N ALA A 86 -9.30 2.96 19.52
CA ALA A 86 -8.88 3.97 18.54
C ALA A 86 -7.40 3.79 18.11
N VAL A 87 -6.52 3.38 19.03
CA VAL A 87 -5.12 3.09 18.73
C VAL A 87 -4.99 1.77 17.96
N ALA A 88 -5.75 0.74 18.35
CA ALA A 88 -5.79 -0.53 17.62
C ALA A 88 -6.26 -0.34 16.16
N ALA A 89 -7.32 0.45 15.93
CA ALA A 89 -7.79 0.80 14.60
C ALA A 89 -6.74 1.56 13.78
N ARG A 90 -5.99 2.47 14.44
CA ARG A 90 -4.90 3.20 13.80
C ARG A 90 -3.75 2.30 13.36
N ILE A 91 -3.41 1.30 14.18
CA ILE A 91 -2.40 0.28 13.81
C ILE A 91 -2.83 -0.45 12.54
N GLU A 92 -4.10 -0.85 12.42
CA GLU A 92 -4.59 -1.48 11.18
C GLU A 92 -4.49 -0.56 9.97
N THR A 93 -4.81 0.72 10.13
CA THR A 93 -4.64 1.72 9.07
C THR A 93 -3.18 1.86 8.67
N ALA A 94 -2.27 1.96 9.63
CA ALA A 94 -0.83 2.07 9.38
C ALA A 94 -0.28 0.83 8.64
N LEU A 95 -0.72 -0.37 9.02
CA LEU A 95 -0.35 -1.61 8.32
C LEU A 95 -0.89 -1.66 6.88
N LYS A 96 -2.13 -1.21 6.67
CA LYS A 96 -2.70 -1.08 5.32
C LYS A 96 -1.89 -0.10 4.48
N MET A 97 -1.46 1.04 5.05
CA MET A 97 -0.61 2.00 4.36
C MET A 97 0.76 1.39 4.00
N MET A 98 1.40 0.65 4.91
CA MET A 98 2.69 -0.02 4.63
C MET A 98 2.60 -0.98 3.42
N ARG A 99 1.46 -1.66 3.26
CA ARG A 99 1.22 -2.56 2.11
C ARG A 99 0.83 -1.83 0.84
N ASN A 100 0.01 -0.79 0.95
CA ASN A 100 -0.69 -0.23 -0.21
C ASN A 100 -0.03 1.05 -0.74
N ALA A 101 0.57 1.86 0.12
CA ALA A 101 1.17 3.14 -0.26
C ALA A 101 2.56 2.89 -0.85
N GLY A 102 2.67 2.94 -2.17
CA GLY A 102 3.95 2.85 -2.85
C GLY A 102 4.82 4.08 -2.71
N PRO A 103 6.15 3.94 -2.89
CA PRO A 103 7.05 5.07 -2.94
C PRO A 103 6.67 6.00 -4.10
N VAL A 104 6.73 7.30 -3.84
CA VAL A 104 6.60 8.33 -4.87
C VAL A 104 7.86 8.36 -5.72
N ARG A 105 9.01 8.14 -5.08
CA ARG A 105 10.31 7.98 -5.73
C ARG A 105 11.15 6.97 -4.97
N VAL A 106 11.97 6.23 -5.70
CA VAL A 106 13.08 5.44 -5.16
C VAL A 106 14.36 6.06 -5.71
N MET A 107 15.33 6.32 -4.85
CA MET A 107 16.67 6.77 -5.22
C MET A 107 17.62 5.60 -5.08
N GLU A 108 18.30 5.27 -6.17
CA GLU A 108 19.25 4.17 -6.23
C GLU A 108 20.58 4.54 -5.54
N PRO A 109 21.36 3.56 -5.05
CA PRO A 109 22.60 3.83 -4.30
C PRO A 109 23.60 4.69 -5.08
N GLU A 110 23.61 4.57 -6.42
CA GLU A 110 24.48 5.36 -7.29
C GLU A 110 24.08 6.84 -7.35
N GLU A 111 22.78 7.15 -7.23
CA GLU A 111 22.29 8.53 -7.14
C GLU A 111 22.62 9.16 -5.78
N LEU A 112 22.72 8.33 -4.74
CA LEU A 112 23.08 8.75 -3.38
C LEU A 112 24.59 8.89 -3.20
N ALA A 113 25.39 8.31 -4.09
CA ALA A 113 26.84 8.32 -4.00
C ALA A 113 27.37 9.76 -4.08
N GLY A 114 28.08 10.19 -3.02
CA GLY A 114 28.65 11.54 -2.93
C GLY A 114 27.69 12.63 -2.45
N LEU A 115 26.42 12.30 -2.16
CA LEU A 115 25.50 13.22 -1.49
C LEU A 115 25.73 13.23 0.02
N ASP A 116 25.51 14.38 0.65
CA ASP A 116 25.40 14.44 2.11
C ASP A 116 24.14 13.71 2.56
N ALA A 117 24.31 12.76 3.49
CA ALA A 117 23.22 11.94 4.01
C ALA A 117 22.49 12.59 5.20
N ALA A 118 23.08 13.62 5.83
CA ALA A 118 22.50 14.28 7.00
C ALA A 118 21.09 14.85 6.74
N PRO A 119 20.79 15.49 5.59
CA PRO A 119 19.47 16.02 5.29
C PRO A 119 18.37 14.94 5.24
N PHE A 120 18.70 13.68 4.98
CA PHE A 120 17.71 12.60 4.97
C PHE A 120 17.23 12.22 6.36
N GLY A 121 17.94 12.62 7.42
CA GLY A 121 17.53 12.40 8.81
C GLY A 121 17.37 10.93 9.19
N LEU A 122 18.16 10.03 8.59
CA LEU A 122 18.11 8.57 8.84
C LEU A 122 19.13 8.09 9.88
N ASP A 123 19.98 8.98 10.38
CA ASP A 123 20.95 8.72 11.43
C ASP A 123 21.12 9.96 12.35
N PRO A 124 20.41 10.02 13.49
CA PRO A 124 19.39 9.08 13.95
C PRO A 124 18.05 9.22 13.18
N PRO A 125 17.29 8.13 12.97
CA PRO A 125 15.97 8.21 12.34
C PRO A 125 14.90 8.80 13.25
N ALA A 126 13.96 9.57 12.69
CA ALA A 126 12.81 10.10 13.43
C ALA A 126 11.93 8.98 14.02
N LEU A 127 11.77 7.88 13.28
CA LEU A 127 10.96 6.72 13.67
C LEU A 127 11.61 5.42 13.20
N ARG A 128 11.51 4.37 14.02
CA ARG A 128 11.92 3.01 13.72
C ARG A 128 10.74 2.07 13.87
N LEU A 129 10.56 1.21 12.87
CA LEU A 129 9.49 0.22 12.81
C LEU A 129 10.08 -1.15 12.46
N ALA A 130 9.70 -2.18 13.19
CA ALA A 130 9.91 -3.56 12.81
C ALA A 130 8.60 -4.35 12.93
N LEU A 131 8.25 -5.04 11.86
CA LEU A 131 7.06 -5.87 11.71
C LEU A 131 7.51 -7.32 11.56
N TYR A 132 6.89 -8.22 12.32
CA TYR A 132 7.23 -9.64 12.29
C TYR A 132 5.98 -10.50 12.13
N ASP A 133 6.18 -11.67 11.54
CA ASP A 133 5.16 -12.70 11.42
C ASP A 133 5.05 -13.55 12.70
N GLU A 134 4.25 -14.61 12.62
CA GLU A 134 4.01 -15.56 13.71
C GLU A 134 5.24 -16.36 14.10
N ALA A 135 6.10 -16.70 13.12
CA ALA A 135 7.37 -17.39 13.36
C ALA A 135 8.45 -16.46 13.92
N GLY A 136 8.18 -15.15 13.99
CA GLY A 136 9.13 -14.14 14.42
C GLY A 136 10.07 -13.68 13.30
N ALA A 137 9.84 -14.10 12.05
CA ALA A 137 10.59 -13.61 10.90
C ALA A 137 10.23 -12.15 10.62
N ALA A 138 11.22 -11.35 10.27
CA ALA A 138 11.01 -9.93 9.95
C ALA A 138 10.30 -9.82 8.59
N LEU A 139 9.10 -9.25 8.59
CA LEU A 139 8.35 -8.91 7.39
C LEU A 139 8.83 -7.60 6.79
N VAL A 140 9.05 -6.60 7.64
CA VAL A 140 9.61 -5.29 7.29
C VAL A 140 10.39 -4.75 8.48
N THR A 141 11.55 -4.16 8.23
CA THR A 141 12.21 -3.27 9.21
C THR A 141 12.52 -1.97 8.50
N ALA A 142 11.93 -0.86 8.95
CA ALA A 142 11.99 0.43 8.30
C ALA A 142 12.49 1.51 9.28
N SER A 143 13.30 2.42 8.76
CA SER A 143 13.67 3.68 9.40
C SER A 143 13.04 4.82 8.63
N PHE A 144 12.29 5.69 9.29
CA PHE A 144 11.75 6.91 8.70
C PHE A 144 12.61 8.08 9.15
N GLY A 145 13.04 8.88 8.18
CA GLY A 145 13.89 10.02 8.39
C GLY A 145 13.12 11.33 8.36
N ALA A 146 13.83 12.36 7.90
CA ALA A 146 13.28 13.70 7.72
C ALA A 146 12.19 13.72 6.64
N ARG A 147 11.36 14.75 6.69
CA ARG A 147 10.44 15.08 5.61
C ARG A 147 11.18 15.87 4.54
N ASN A 148 10.68 15.86 3.31
CA ASN A 148 11.18 16.76 2.29
C ASN A 148 10.83 18.22 2.66
N PRO A 149 11.51 19.22 2.07
CA PRO A 149 11.26 20.64 2.40
C PRO A 149 9.79 21.09 2.25
N GLU A 150 9.04 20.48 1.33
CA GLU A 150 7.62 20.74 1.11
C GLU A 150 6.70 20.00 2.09
N GLU A 151 7.28 19.21 3.01
CA GLU A 151 6.63 18.48 4.09
C GLU A 151 5.60 17.41 3.67
N PHE A 152 5.39 17.17 2.37
CA PHE A 152 4.42 16.19 1.86
C PHE A 152 4.94 14.75 1.86
N LEU A 153 6.26 14.59 1.78
CA LEU A 153 6.94 13.32 1.62
C LEU A 153 7.93 13.09 2.76
N GLN A 154 8.24 11.83 3.01
CA GLN A 154 9.16 11.43 4.06
C GLN A 154 10.16 10.42 3.52
N TYR A 155 11.43 10.63 3.86
CA TYR A 155 12.49 9.69 3.56
C TYR A 155 12.33 8.43 4.40
N MET A 156 12.53 7.27 3.79
CA MET A 156 12.46 5.97 4.45
C MET A 156 13.55 5.05 3.91
N ARG A 157 14.12 4.22 4.77
CA ARG A 157 15.07 3.16 4.39
C ARG A 157 14.66 1.83 5.01
N LEU A 158 14.69 0.78 4.20
CA LEU A 158 14.47 -0.58 4.68
C LEU A 158 15.79 -1.20 5.15
N LYS A 159 15.76 -2.01 6.19
CA LYS A 159 16.95 -2.72 6.68
C LYS A 159 17.44 -3.70 5.62
N GLY A 160 18.72 -3.59 5.27
CA GLY A 160 19.35 -4.43 4.25
C GLY A 160 19.12 -3.94 2.81
N ASP A 161 18.42 -2.81 2.63
CA ASP A 161 18.28 -2.16 1.33
C ASP A 161 19.04 -0.83 1.33
N ALA A 162 19.92 -0.65 0.33
CA ALA A 162 20.73 0.56 0.19
C ALA A 162 19.95 1.71 -0.45
N ARG A 163 18.77 1.44 -1.03
CA ARG A 163 17.93 2.46 -1.67
C ARG A 163 17.27 3.37 -0.65
N LEU A 164 17.05 4.61 -1.07
CA LEU A 164 16.29 5.59 -0.31
C LEU A 164 14.90 5.76 -0.92
N TYR A 165 13.87 5.51 -0.10
CA TYR A 165 12.48 5.62 -0.51
C TYR A 165 11.94 6.97 -0.10
N LEU A 166 11.27 7.65 -1.03
CA LEU A 166 10.50 8.84 -0.75
C LEU A 166 9.02 8.46 -0.72
N MET A 167 8.48 8.38 0.49
CA MET A 167 7.11 7.92 0.75
C MET A 167 6.18 9.11 1.00
N SER A 168 4.87 8.90 0.88
CA SER A 168 3.91 9.85 1.45
C SER A 168 4.13 10.00 2.96
N ARG A 169 4.13 11.23 3.48
CA ARG A 169 4.31 11.49 4.93
C ARG A 169 3.28 10.77 5.79
N PHE A 170 2.10 10.48 5.24
CA PHE A 170 1.01 9.84 5.97
C PHE A 170 1.39 8.44 6.45
N VAL A 171 2.27 7.74 5.73
CA VAL A 171 2.75 6.41 6.15
C VAL A 171 3.46 6.50 7.50
N GLY A 172 4.42 7.42 7.66
CA GLY A 172 5.11 7.62 8.93
C GLY A 172 4.24 8.32 9.99
N ALA A 173 3.36 9.22 9.58
CA ALA A 173 2.48 9.96 10.49
C ALA A 173 1.50 9.05 11.25
N GLU A 174 0.94 8.03 10.59
CA GLU A 174 0.06 7.06 11.28
C GLU A 174 0.79 6.33 12.41
N TRP A 175 2.03 5.90 12.15
CA TRP A 175 2.87 5.25 13.16
C TRP A 175 3.33 6.20 14.27
N GLU A 176 3.74 7.42 13.92
CA GLU A 176 4.11 8.44 14.90
C GLU A 176 2.94 8.74 15.84
N ALA A 177 1.74 8.87 15.28
CA ALA A 177 0.57 9.15 16.08
C ALA A 177 0.16 7.95 16.95
N VAL A 178 0.51 6.70 16.60
CA VAL A 178 0.37 5.55 17.52
C VAL A 178 1.29 5.72 18.72
N LEU A 179 2.56 6.09 18.50
CA LEU A 179 3.49 6.37 19.61
C LEU A 179 3.00 7.50 20.51
N THR A 180 2.55 8.61 19.92
CA THR A 180 2.07 9.77 20.69
C THR A 180 0.87 9.38 21.57
N ALA A 181 -0.12 8.68 21.01
CA ALA A 181 -1.30 8.25 21.76
C ALA A 181 -0.98 7.22 22.87
N MET A 182 0.14 6.51 22.76
CA MET A 182 0.58 5.54 23.76
C MET A 182 1.52 6.16 24.81
N ALA A 183 2.08 7.34 24.53
CA ALA A 183 2.95 8.08 25.45
C ALA A 183 2.18 9.02 26.38
N ASP A 184 0.98 9.45 25.97
CA ASP A 184 0.08 10.33 26.72
C ASP A 184 -1.29 9.62 26.89
N PRO A 185 -1.41 8.68 27.86
CA PRO A 185 -2.54 7.77 27.98
C PRO A 185 -3.83 8.42 28.53
#